data_AF-A0A2V8U5L9-F1
#
_entry.id   AF-A0A2V8U5L9-F1
#
_cell.length_a   1.000
_cell.length_b   1.000
_cell.length_c   1.000
_cell.angle_alpha   90.00
_cell.angle_beta   90.00
_cell.angle_gamma   90.00
#
_symmetry.space_group_name_H-M   'P 1'
#
loop_
_entity.id
_entity.type
_entity.pdbx_description
1 polymer ?
#
loop_
_entity_poly.entity_id
_entity_poly.type
_entity_poly.pdbx_seq_one_letter_code
_entity_poly.pdbx_strand_id
1 'polypeptide(L)'
;MIVMNDSVKRRRGARTCAALWLGMTLTAVTSVAQGQLPDGPGKNTTKKVCGQCHSAEVVVGKGKTKEEWGQTVGEMASFGAEGTEEEFDEIVDYLAKNFPKSAASNKIKINVNKATAKDLEPALELSTKEAQAIVQYREQNGAFKSLEELKKVPGLDAKKVEAKKERLIF
;
A
#
# COMPACT_ATOMS: atom_id res chain seq x y z
N MET A 1 -30.48 13.74 -60.27
CA MET A 1 -29.15 14.36 -60.04
C MET A 1 -28.10 13.28 -60.24
N ILE A 2 -27.45 13.32 -61.41
CA ILE A 2 -25.98 13.49 -61.58
C ILE A 2 -25.22 12.19 -61.22
N VAL A 3 -25.08 11.25 -62.16
CA VAL A 3 -24.05 11.13 -63.23
C VAL A 3 -22.95 10.14 -62.81
N MET A 4 -22.93 9.01 -63.52
CA MET A 4 -21.81 8.22 -64.08
C MET A 4 -20.44 8.31 -63.39
N ASN A 5 -19.72 7.18 -63.28
CA ASN A 5 -18.65 6.88 -64.23
C ASN A 5 -18.01 5.50 -64.01
N ASP A 6 -18.09 4.65 -65.03
CA ASP A 6 -17.20 3.52 -65.28
C ASP A 6 -15.78 4.01 -65.56
N SER A 7 -14.76 3.29 -65.06
CA SER A 7 -13.41 3.25 -65.67
C SER A 7 -12.66 2.04 -65.07
N VAL A 8 -12.60 0.89 -65.76
CA VAL A 8 -11.58 0.56 -66.77
C VAL A 8 -10.16 0.45 -66.17
N LYS A 9 -9.69 -0.77 -65.88
CA LYS A 9 -8.69 -1.55 -66.67
C LYS A 9 -7.97 -2.62 -65.82
N ARG A 10 -7.93 -3.82 -66.42
CA ARG A 10 -7.09 -4.98 -66.09
C ARG A 10 -5.62 -4.62 -65.80
N ARG A 11 -4.95 -5.44 -64.98
CA ARG A 11 -3.72 -6.17 -65.37
C ARG A 11 -3.40 -7.32 -64.39
N ARG A 12 -3.28 -8.52 -64.96
CA ARG A 12 -2.66 -9.70 -64.35
C ARG A 12 -1.18 -9.43 -64.13
N GLY A 13 -0.61 -9.91 -63.02
CA GLY A 13 0.83 -9.91 -62.80
C GLY A 13 1.20 -10.55 -61.46
N ALA A 14 1.25 -11.88 -61.41
CA ALA A 14 1.93 -12.60 -60.34
C ALA A 14 3.44 -12.49 -60.55
N ARG A 15 4.17 -11.87 -59.62
CA ARG A 15 5.65 -11.96 -59.51
C ARG A 15 6.11 -11.78 -58.06
N THR A 16 6.43 -12.90 -57.43
CA THR A 16 7.63 -13.19 -56.61
C THR A 16 8.25 -12.12 -55.70
N CYS A 17 8.48 -12.56 -54.45
CA CYS A 17 9.67 -12.34 -53.61
C CYS A 17 10.02 -10.90 -53.18
N ALA A 18 9.74 -10.58 -51.92
CA ALA A 18 10.75 -10.12 -50.94
C ALA A 18 10.06 -9.83 -49.60
N ALA A 19 10.17 -10.76 -48.65
CA ALA A 19 9.86 -10.48 -47.26
C ALA A 19 10.97 -9.58 -46.69
N LEU A 20 10.77 -8.27 -46.75
CA LEU A 20 11.52 -7.32 -45.93
C LEU A 20 10.81 -7.22 -44.59
N TRP A 21 11.22 -8.10 -43.67
CA TRP A 21 10.96 -7.94 -42.24
C TRP A 21 11.71 -6.69 -41.77
N LEU A 22 11.07 -5.52 -41.86
CA LEU A 22 11.50 -4.37 -41.07
C LEU A 22 11.23 -4.73 -39.61
N GLY A 23 12.32 -4.92 -38.85
CA GLY A 23 12.28 -5.22 -37.44
C GLY A 23 11.52 -4.15 -36.66
N MET A 24 10.30 -4.48 -36.28
CA MET A 24 9.59 -3.80 -35.21
C MET A 24 10.15 -4.35 -33.90
N THR A 25 11.24 -3.75 -33.41
CA THR A 25 11.74 -4.04 -32.06
C THR A 25 10.67 -3.60 -31.07
N LEU A 26 9.91 -4.57 -30.59
CA LEU A 26 8.93 -4.40 -29.54
C LEU A 26 9.71 -4.03 -28.27
N THR A 27 9.88 -2.74 -28.00
CA THR A 27 10.36 -2.27 -26.70
C THR A 27 9.30 -2.66 -25.67
N ALA A 28 9.56 -3.72 -24.91
CA ALA A 28 8.75 -4.10 -23.77
C ALA A 28 8.75 -2.93 -22.77
N VAL A 29 7.64 -2.20 -22.73
CA VAL A 29 7.34 -1.33 -21.60
C VAL A 29 7.10 -2.24 -20.40
N THR A 30 8.08 -2.32 -19.51
CA THR A 30 7.90 -2.97 -18.20
C THR A 30 6.89 -2.15 -17.43
N SER A 31 5.65 -2.63 -17.37
CA SER A 31 4.59 -2.02 -16.58
C SER A 31 4.97 -2.08 -15.10
N VAL A 32 4.96 -0.94 -14.42
CA VAL A 32 5.20 -0.85 -12.98
C VAL A 32 4.01 -1.53 -12.28
N ALA A 33 4.23 -2.65 -11.61
CA ALA A 33 3.16 -3.34 -10.87
C ALA A 33 2.70 -2.46 -9.70
N GLN A 34 1.57 -1.80 -9.85
CA GLN A 34 0.89 -1.11 -8.76
C GLN A 34 -0.25 -1.99 -8.21
N GLY A 35 -0.25 -2.23 -6.91
CA GLY A 35 -1.43 -2.70 -6.16
C GLY A 35 -1.73 -4.20 -6.17
N GLN A 36 -0.90 -5.07 -6.73
CA GLN A 36 -1.20 -6.51 -6.77
C GLN A 36 -0.58 -7.29 -5.60
N LEU A 37 -1.33 -8.27 -5.09
CA LEU A 37 -0.85 -9.27 -4.14
C LEU A 37 0.35 -10.06 -4.71
N PRO A 38 1.49 -10.16 -3.97
CA PRO A 38 2.67 -10.93 -4.38
C PRO A 38 2.37 -12.39 -4.73
N ASP A 39 3.14 -12.99 -5.62
CA ASP A 39 2.98 -14.41 -5.95
C ASP A 39 3.50 -15.32 -4.83
N GLY A 40 2.74 -16.36 -4.49
CA GLY A 40 3.15 -17.36 -3.51
C GLY A 40 1.98 -18.21 -2.94
N PRO A 41 2.31 -19.25 -2.14
CA PRO A 41 1.32 -20.03 -1.39
C PRO A 41 0.43 -19.12 -0.53
N GLY A 42 -0.88 -19.37 -0.47
CA GLY A 42 -1.85 -18.52 0.23
C GLY A 42 -2.40 -17.32 -0.55
N LYS A 43 -1.82 -16.94 -1.69
CA LYS A 43 -2.35 -15.83 -2.52
C LYS A 43 -3.79 -16.09 -2.97
N ASN A 44 -4.06 -17.28 -3.49
CA ASN A 44 -5.38 -17.61 -4.04
C ASN A 44 -6.43 -17.73 -2.93
N THR A 45 -6.07 -18.34 -1.79
CA THR A 45 -6.91 -18.41 -0.59
C THR A 45 -7.23 -17.01 -0.07
N THR A 46 -6.23 -16.12 0.00
CA THR A 46 -6.42 -14.71 0.38
C THR A 46 -7.36 -13.98 -0.57
N LYS A 47 -7.19 -14.15 -1.90
CA LYS A 47 -8.11 -13.55 -2.88
C LYS A 47 -9.54 -14.07 -2.74
N LYS A 48 -9.70 -15.38 -2.52
CA LYS A 48 -11.00 -16.04 -2.38
C LYS A 48 -11.74 -15.54 -1.14
N VAL A 49 -11.10 -15.59 0.03
CA VAL A 49 -11.74 -15.29 1.32
C VAL A 49 -11.86 -13.78 1.53
N CYS A 50 -10.77 -13.02 1.41
CA CYS A 50 -10.81 -11.57 1.64
C CYS A 50 -11.63 -10.82 0.57
N GLY A 51 -11.74 -11.41 -0.63
CA GLY A 51 -12.47 -10.87 -1.78
C GLY A 51 -14.01 -10.89 -1.67
N GLN A 52 -14.57 -11.56 -0.66
CA GLN A 52 -16.01 -11.75 -0.52
C GLN A 52 -16.77 -10.43 -0.29
N CYS A 53 -16.17 -9.47 0.41
CA CYS A 53 -16.81 -8.20 0.79
C CYS A 53 -16.10 -6.96 0.23
N HIS A 54 -14.77 -7.01 0.07
CA HIS A 54 -13.96 -5.94 -0.53
C HIS A 54 -12.76 -6.53 -1.26
N SER A 55 -12.07 -5.74 -2.08
CA SER A 55 -10.86 -6.22 -2.76
C SER A 55 -9.77 -6.62 -1.75
N ALA A 56 -9.07 -7.73 -2.02
CA ALA A 56 -8.00 -8.22 -1.15
C ALA A 56 -6.74 -7.33 -1.23
N GLU A 57 -6.62 -6.51 -2.27
CA GLU A 57 -5.51 -5.60 -2.51
C GLU A 57 -5.41 -4.47 -1.46
N VAL A 58 -6.43 -4.27 -0.60
CA VAL A 58 -6.38 -3.31 0.53
C VAL A 58 -5.26 -3.59 1.53
N VAL A 59 -4.74 -4.82 1.53
CA VAL A 59 -3.61 -5.24 2.39
C VAL A 59 -2.25 -4.80 1.82
N VAL A 60 -2.20 -4.39 0.54
CA VAL A 60 -0.95 -3.98 -0.11
C VAL A 60 -0.38 -2.75 0.58
N GLY A 61 0.86 -2.85 1.03
CA GLY A 61 1.56 -1.78 1.76
C GLY A 61 1.22 -1.68 3.26
N LYS A 62 0.36 -2.56 3.79
CA LYS A 62 0.08 -2.64 5.22
C LYS A 62 1.09 -3.58 5.88
N GLY A 63 2.17 -3.05 6.46
CA GLY A 63 3.11 -3.89 7.22
C GLY A 63 2.58 -4.19 8.62
N LYS A 64 2.38 -5.48 8.96
CA LYS A 64 1.94 -5.95 10.29
C LYS A 64 2.72 -7.19 10.73
N THR A 65 2.73 -7.46 12.04
CA THR A 65 3.24 -8.75 12.55
C THR A 65 2.25 -9.88 12.25
N LYS A 66 2.67 -11.13 12.42
CA LYS A 66 1.79 -12.30 12.24
C LYS A 66 0.58 -12.23 13.18
N GLU A 67 0.81 -11.81 14.42
CA GLU A 67 -0.23 -11.66 15.44
C GLU A 67 -1.22 -10.54 15.08
N GLU A 68 -0.71 -9.38 14.64
CA GLU A 68 -1.54 -8.26 14.16
C GLU A 68 -2.35 -8.63 12.91
N TRP A 69 -1.80 -9.49 12.04
CA TRP A 69 -2.52 -10.05 10.90
C TRP A 69 -3.62 -11.02 11.33
N GLY A 70 -3.32 -11.93 12.28
CA GLY A 70 -4.30 -12.83 12.86
C GLY A 70 -5.49 -12.09 13.47
N GLN A 71 -5.24 -10.99 14.18
CA GLN A 71 -6.30 -10.13 14.71
C GLN A 71 -7.16 -9.52 13.59
N THR A 72 -6.52 -8.99 12.55
CA THR A 72 -7.23 -8.37 11.41
C THR A 72 -8.12 -9.40 10.70
N VAL A 73 -7.61 -10.61 10.45
CA VAL A 73 -8.38 -11.69 9.81
C VAL A 73 -9.52 -12.18 10.72
N GLY A 74 -9.27 -12.30 12.03
CA GLY A 74 -10.31 -12.67 13.00
C GLY A 74 -11.44 -11.64 13.11
N GLU A 75 -11.13 -10.35 13.00
CA GLU A 75 -12.15 -9.29 12.90
C GLU A 75 -12.99 -9.46 11.62
N MET A 76 -12.36 -9.73 10.48
CA MET A 76 -13.08 -9.98 9.22
C MET A 76 -14.00 -11.19 9.32
N ALA A 77 -13.54 -12.29 9.92
CA ALA A 77 -14.36 -13.49 10.16
C ALA A 77 -15.56 -13.17 11.07
N SER A 78 -15.34 -12.39 12.14
CA SER A 78 -16.41 -11.94 13.04
C SER A 78 -17.45 -11.05 12.35
N PHE A 79 -17.07 -10.36 11.27
CA PHE A 79 -17.96 -9.56 10.42
C PHE A 79 -18.52 -10.33 9.22
N GLY A 80 -18.28 -11.64 9.13
CA GLY A 80 -18.93 -12.52 8.15
C GLY A 80 -18.06 -12.96 6.97
N ALA A 81 -16.73 -12.78 7.01
CA ALA A 81 -15.86 -13.48 6.07
C ALA A 81 -15.94 -15.00 6.32
N GLU A 82 -16.21 -15.75 5.27
CA GLU A 82 -16.40 -17.20 5.32
C GLU A 82 -15.13 -17.93 4.85
N GLY A 83 -14.56 -18.76 5.73
CA GLY A 83 -13.39 -19.60 5.47
C GLY A 83 -13.19 -20.64 6.58
N THR A 84 -12.39 -21.67 6.31
CA THR A 84 -11.99 -22.65 7.35
C THR A 84 -10.86 -22.11 8.22
N GLU A 85 -10.63 -22.73 9.38
CA GLU A 85 -9.49 -22.39 10.26
C GLU A 85 -8.15 -22.50 9.52
N GLU A 86 -7.98 -23.54 8.71
CA GLU A 86 -6.79 -23.75 7.89
C GLU A 86 -6.64 -22.70 6.80
N GLU A 87 -7.74 -22.25 6.18
CA GLU A 87 -7.71 -21.17 5.20
C GLU A 87 -7.30 -19.85 5.87
N PHE A 88 -7.80 -19.56 7.08
CA PHE A 88 -7.40 -18.37 7.82
C PHE A 88 -5.93 -18.41 8.24
N ASP A 89 -5.43 -19.55 8.70
CA ASP A 89 -4.01 -19.73 9.03
C ASP A 89 -3.11 -19.54 7.80
N GLU A 90 -3.48 -20.11 6.65
CA GLU A 90 -2.75 -19.94 5.39
C GLU A 90 -2.73 -18.45 4.97
N ILE A 91 -3.84 -17.73 5.14
CA ILE A 91 -3.94 -16.30 4.86
C ILE A 91 -3.01 -15.51 5.78
N VAL A 92 -3.04 -15.77 7.09
CA VAL A 92 -2.19 -15.07 8.07
C VAL A 92 -0.71 -15.29 7.77
N ASP A 93 -0.31 -16.51 7.44
CA ASP A 93 1.06 -16.82 7.03
C ASP A 93 1.48 -16.10 5.75
N TYR A 94 0.60 -16.10 4.75
CA TYR A 94 0.84 -15.39 3.50
C TYR A 94 0.99 -13.88 3.73
N LEU A 95 0.11 -13.26 4.52
CA LEU A 95 0.14 -11.83 4.81
C LEU A 95 1.37 -11.45 5.64
N ALA A 96 1.73 -12.22 6.66
CA ALA A 96 2.92 -11.97 7.47
C ALA A 96 4.22 -12.09 6.66
N LYS A 97 4.29 -13.06 5.75
CA LYS A 97 5.45 -13.27 4.88
C LYS A 97 5.62 -12.16 3.84
N ASN A 98 4.52 -11.71 3.23
CA ASN A 98 4.56 -10.77 2.10
C ASN A 98 4.43 -9.31 2.51
N PHE A 99 3.80 -9.05 3.65
CA PHE A 99 3.62 -7.72 4.22
C PHE A 99 4.06 -7.67 5.69
N PRO A 100 5.33 -8.03 5.98
CA PRO A 100 5.84 -7.98 7.34
C PRO A 100 5.85 -6.53 7.83
N LYS A 101 5.71 -6.34 9.14
CA LYS A 101 5.99 -5.06 9.79
C LYS A 101 7.46 -4.69 9.52
N SER A 102 7.68 -3.85 8.52
CA SER A 102 9.03 -3.48 8.10
C SER A 102 9.69 -2.61 9.17
N ALA A 103 10.87 -3.03 9.64
CA ALA A 103 11.74 -2.16 10.43
C ALA A 103 12.17 -0.90 9.65
N ALA A 104 12.07 -0.88 8.32
CA ALA A 104 12.32 0.33 7.52
C ALA A 104 11.25 1.41 7.77
N SER A 105 10.01 1.04 8.09
CA SER A 105 8.99 2.01 8.54
C SER A 105 9.39 2.67 9.88
N ASN A 106 10.11 1.94 10.73
CA ASN A 106 10.73 2.48 11.95
C ASN A 106 12.02 3.28 11.68
N LYS A 107 12.64 3.18 10.50
CA LYS A 107 13.81 4.00 10.13
C LYS A 107 13.44 5.40 9.65
N ILE A 108 12.22 5.61 9.16
CA ILE A 108 11.78 6.93 8.73
C ILE A 108 11.58 7.78 9.99
N LYS A 109 12.53 8.69 10.21
CA LYS A 109 12.50 9.65 11.29
C LYS A 109 11.57 10.80 10.96
N ILE A 110 10.75 11.21 11.92
CA ILE A 110 9.83 12.33 11.84
C ILE A 110 10.30 13.46 12.76
N ASN A 111 10.40 14.68 12.23
CA ASN A 111 10.72 15.84 13.05
C ASN A 111 9.47 16.33 13.76
N VAL A 112 9.40 16.15 15.08
CA VAL A 112 8.23 16.50 15.90
C VAL A 112 8.02 18.01 16.01
N ASN A 113 9.02 18.82 15.70
CA ASN A 113 8.95 20.28 15.70
C ASN A 113 8.54 20.88 14.34
N LYS A 114 8.46 20.05 13.28
CA LYS A 114 8.11 20.48 11.92
C LYS A 114 6.91 19.74 11.32
N ALA A 115 6.71 18.48 11.68
CA ALA A 115 5.65 17.64 11.15
C ALA A 115 4.26 18.21 11.44
N THR A 116 3.31 18.05 10.52
CA THR A 116 1.91 18.41 10.78
C THR A 116 1.24 17.37 11.67
N ALA A 117 0.08 17.70 12.25
CA ALA A 117 -0.70 16.71 13.00
C ALA A 117 -1.03 15.48 12.14
N LYS A 118 -1.28 15.67 10.83
CA LYS A 118 -1.58 14.59 9.89
C LYS A 118 -0.39 13.68 9.60
N ASP A 119 0.82 14.20 9.67
CA ASP A 119 2.03 13.39 9.57
C ASP A 119 2.29 12.61 10.86
N LEU A 120 2.01 13.22 12.01
CA LEU A 120 2.23 12.63 13.34
C LEU A 120 1.27 11.46 13.65
N GLU A 121 0.01 11.55 13.22
CA GLU A 121 -1.02 10.50 13.40
C GLU A 121 -0.51 9.10 13.00
N PRO A 122 -0.20 8.82 11.71
CA PRO A 122 0.28 7.51 11.29
C PRO A 122 1.72 7.22 11.73
N ALA A 123 2.55 8.25 11.93
CA ALA A 123 3.95 8.05 12.30
C ALA A 123 4.12 7.60 13.74
N LEU A 124 3.25 8.03 14.65
CA LEU A 124 3.35 7.74 16.08
C LEU A 124 2.15 6.92 16.60
N GLU A 125 1.25 6.51 15.69
CA GLU A 125 0.00 5.80 15.99
C GLU A 125 -0.88 6.58 16.98
N LEU A 126 -0.92 7.90 16.77
CA LEU A 126 -1.66 8.85 17.60
C LEU A 126 -3.06 9.08 17.03
N SER A 127 -4.00 9.30 17.93
CA SER A 127 -5.30 9.86 17.56
C SER A 127 -5.14 11.29 17.06
N THR A 128 -6.13 11.79 16.31
CA THR A 128 -6.17 13.18 15.86
C THR A 128 -6.05 14.17 17.02
N LYS A 129 -6.67 13.88 18.18
CA LYS A 129 -6.57 14.74 19.37
C LYS A 129 -5.16 14.78 19.94
N GLU A 130 -4.49 13.64 20.05
CA GLU A 130 -3.12 13.55 20.54
C GLU A 130 -2.14 14.30 19.62
N ALA A 131 -2.25 14.09 18.30
CA ALA A 131 -1.39 14.76 17.33
C ALA A 131 -1.60 16.28 17.31
N GLN A 132 -2.86 16.74 17.42
CA GLN A 132 -3.19 18.16 17.56
C GLN A 132 -2.62 18.76 18.86
N ALA A 133 -2.72 18.03 19.98
CA ALA A 133 -2.17 18.48 21.25
C ALA A 133 -0.65 18.72 21.18
N ILE A 134 0.10 17.85 20.48
CA ILE A 134 1.54 18.03 20.26
C ILE A 134 1.83 19.33 19.50
N VAL A 135 1.10 19.59 18.40
CA VAL A 135 1.28 20.78 17.57
C VAL A 135 0.94 22.05 18.36
N GLN A 136 -0.20 22.06 19.04
CA GLN A 136 -0.60 23.19 19.88
C GLN A 136 0.40 23.45 21.01
N TYR A 137 0.90 22.39 21.64
CA TYR A 137 1.86 22.52 22.73
C TYR A 137 3.17 23.15 22.24
N ARG A 138 3.74 22.73 21.11
CA ARG A 138 4.97 23.35 20.58
C ARG A 138 4.77 24.78 20.08
N GLU A 139 3.57 25.12 19.63
CA GLU A 139 3.23 26.49 19.22
C GLU A 139 3.17 27.44 20.44
N GLN A 140 2.71 26.94 21.59
CA GLN A 140 2.59 27.73 22.82
C GLN A 140 3.86 27.74 23.68
N ASN A 141 4.58 26.61 23.73
CA ASN A 141 5.71 26.41 24.65
C ASN A 141 7.07 26.42 23.93
N GLY A 142 7.07 26.46 22.60
CA GLY A 142 8.26 26.36 21.77
C GLY A 142 8.61 24.92 21.38
N ALA A 143 9.68 24.77 20.61
CA ALA A 143 10.15 23.48 20.11
C ALA A 143 10.55 22.54 21.24
N PHE A 144 10.15 21.28 21.13
CA PHE A 144 10.59 20.19 22.02
C PHE A 144 12.08 19.93 21.83
N LYS A 145 12.81 19.71 22.92
CA LYS A 145 14.24 19.36 22.91
C LYS A 145 14.47 17.88 23.21
N SER A 146 13.48 17.20 23.77
CA SER A 146 13.62 15.82 24.20
C SER A 146 12.26 15.11 24.25
N LEU A 147 12.33 13.79 24.31
CA LEU A 147 11.17 12.93 24.54
C LEU A 147 10.47 13.25 25.87
N GLU A 148 11.23 13.65 26.89
CA GLU A 148 10.69 13.99 28.21
C GLU A 148 9.84 15.26 28.19
N GLU A 149 10.13 16.20 27.29
CA GLU A 149 9.24 17.36 27.07
C GLU A 149 7.99 16.98 26.30
N LEU A 150 8.09 16.06 25.34
CA LEU A 150 6.94 15.55 24.59
C LEU A 150 5.93 14.85 25.52
N LYS A 151 6.42 14.12 26.54
CA LYS A 151 5.57 13.47 27.57
C LYS A 151 4.78 14.44 28.45
N LYS A 152 5.09 15.74 28.44
CA LYS A 152 4.36 16.77 29.20
C LYS A 152 3.11 17.29 28.47
N VAL A 153 2.91 16.89 27.21
CA VAL A 153 1.74 17.29 26.43
C VAL A 153 0.47 16.73 27.07
N PRO A 154 -0.49 17.59 27.50
CA PRO A 154 -1.72 17.12 28.11
C PRO A 154 -2.54 16.24 27.16
N GLY A 155 -3.00 15.09 27.65
CA GLY A 155 -3.81 14.16 26.86
C GLY A 155 -3.04 13.27 25.87
N LEU A 156 -1.70 13.34 25.87
CA LEU A 156 -0.86 12.44 25.08
C LEU A 156 -0.59 11.13 25.81
N ASP A 157 -0.76 9.99 25.15
CA ASP A 157 -0.29 8.70 25.67
C ASP A 157 1.24 8.58 25.54
N ALA A 158 1.93 8.75 26.66
CA ALA A 158 3.38 8.63 26.76
C ALA A 158 3.93 7.28 26.27
N LYS A 159 3.16 6.18 26.40
CA LYS A 159 3.62 4.85 25.96
C LYS A 159 3.75 4.78 24.45
N LYS A 160 2.85 5.45 23.71
CA LYS A 160 2.89 5.47 22.25
C LYS A 160 4.14 6.18 21.74
N VAL A 161 4.45 7.37 22.27
CA VAL A 161 5.64 8.10 21.85
C VAL A 161 6.94 7.44 22.30
N GLU A 162 6.96 6.80 23.48
CA GLU A 162 8.12 6.02 23.94
C GLU A 162 8.39 4.82 23.02
N ALA A 163 7.35 4.07 22.64
CA ALA A 163 7.47 2.93 21.74
C ALA A 163 7.98 3.32 20.34
N LYS A 164 7.89 4.59 19.96
CA LYS A 164 8.35 5.12 18.67
C LYS A 164 9.50 6.12 18.81
N LYS A 165 10.20 6.14 19.95
CA LYS A 165 11.28 7.12 20.22
C LYS A 165 12.39 7.12 19.16
N GLU A 166 12.69 5.97 18.56
CA GLU A 166 13.71 5.84 17.51
C GLU A 166 13.31 6.54 16.20
N ARG A 167 12.02 6.81 16.03
CA ARG A 167 11.46 7.56 14.90
C ARG A 167 11.48 9.06 15.14
N LEU A 168 11.71 9.54 16.36
CA LEU A 168 11.62 10.96 16.67
C LEU A 168 12.95 11.68 16.44
N ILE A 169 12.88 12.83 15.78
CA ILE A 169 13.94 13.85 15.82
C ILE A 169 13.33 15.18 16.27
N PHE A 170 14.16 15.97 16.94
CA PHE A 170 13.79 17.25 17.54
C PHE A 170 14.43 18.36 16.71
#